data_AF-A0A929XD80-F1
#
_entry.id   AF-A0A929XD80-F1
#
_cell.length_a   1.000
_cell.length_b   1.000
_cell.length_c   1.000
_cell.angle_alpha   90.00
_cell.angle_beta   90.00
_cell.angle_gamma   90.00
#
_symmetry.space_group_name_H-M   'P 1'
#
loop_
_entity.id
_entity.type
_entity.pdbx_description
1 polymer ?
#
loop_
_entity_poly.entity_id
_entity_poly.type
_entity_poly.pdbx_seq_one_letter_code
_entity_poly.pdbx_strand_id
1 'polypeptide(L)'
;MHAGVVITKDPVNTYVPLYLNDNNVVTQYTMTTLEELGLLKMDFLGLRTLTVIRECEDIVKKTRGIDITYDKDFNDKKVYELWQSGNTMGIFQFESAGMIKFMKELRPDNLEDIIAGVSLYRPGPMDQIPRYIKGKRNPGHNVYTHQALESILSVTYGCMVYQEQVMEIVRKLAGYSLRKSRLS
;
A
#
# COMPACT_ATOMS: atom_id res chain seq x y z
N MET A 1 -6.33 22.07 -1.71
CA MET A 1 -7.68 21.44 -1.75
C MET A 1 -7.56 20.06 -1.11
N HIS A 2 -8.25 19.81 -0.02
CA HIS A 2 -8.32 18.47 0.56
C HIS A 2 -9.20 17.61 -0.36
N ALA A 3 -8.80 16.37 -0.63
CA ALA A 3 -9.58 15.43 -1.43
C ALA A 3 -10.90 14.97 -0.76
N GLY A 4 -11.20 15.49 0.44
CA GLY A 4 -12.37 15.13 1.22
C GLY A 4 -13.62 15.86 0.74
N VAL A 5 -14.65 15.08 0.40
CA VAL A 5 -16.00 15.52 0.10
C VAL A 5 -16.91 15.07 1.25
N VAL A 6 -17.78 15.97 1.71
CA VAL A 6 -18.78 15.66 2.73
C VAL A 6 -20.13 15.41 2.07
N ILE A 7 -20.80 14.34 2.47
CA ILE A 7 -22.12 13.97 2.00
C ILE A 7 -23.07 14.00 3.19
N THR A 8 -24.14 14.79 3.08
CA THR A 8 -25.15 14.96 4.12
C THR A 8 -26.52 14.54 3.60
N LYS A 9 -27.43 14.18 4.51
CA LYS A 9 -28.81 13.83 4.16
C LYS A 9 -29.62 15.05 3.74
N ASP A 10 -29.55 16.12 4.53
CA ASP A 10 -30.18 17.41 4.24
C ASP A 10 -29.13 18.40 3.69
N PRO A 11 -29.51 19.59 3.19
CA PRO A 11 -28.57 20.58 2.69
C PRO A 11 -27.41 20.84 3.65
N VAL A 12 -26.18 20.88 3.11
CA VAL A 12 -24.95 20.93 3.93
C VAL A 12 -24.91 22.16 4.85
N ASN A 13 -25.50 23.28 4.42
CA ASN A 13 -25.61 24.52 5.20
C ASN A 13 -26.51 24.41 6.44
N THR A 14 -27.31 23.34 6.58
CA THR A 14 -28.07 23.04 7.80
C THR A 14 -27.15 22.49 8.91
N TYR A 15 -26.04 21.85 8.53
CA TYR A 15 -25.12 21.20 9.46
C TYR A 15 -23.89 22.06 9.74
N VAL A 16 -23.34 22.69 8.70
CA VAL A 16 -22.05 23.40 8.80
C VAL A 16 -22.04 24.68 7.96
N PRO A 17 -21.32 25.72 8.43
CA PRO A 17 -21.13 26.93 7.64
C PRO A 17 -20.28 26.63 6.39
N LEU A 18 -20.70 27.21 5.27
CA LEU A 18 -20.07 27.06 3.96
C LEU A 18 -19.42 28.36 3.52
N TYR A 19 -18.42 28.27 2.66
CA TYR A 19 -17.87 29.40 1.93
C TYR A 19 -17.52 28.99 0.50
N LEU A 20 -17.40 29.98 -0.38
CA LEU A 20 -16.98 29.77 -1.76
C LEU A 20 -15.47 30.00 -1.86
N ASN A 21 -14.77 29.03 -2.45
CA ASN A 21 -13.36 29.10 -2.78
C ASN A 21 -13.16 28.73 -4.24
N ASP A 22 -12.75 29.68 -5.09
CA ASP A 22 -12.60 29.48 -6.55
C ASP A 22 -13.82 28.76 -7.18
N ASN A 23 -15.03 29.27 -6.92
CA ASN A 23 -16.33 28.70 -7.32
C ASN A 23 -16.65 27.30 -6.77
N ASN A 24 -15.82 26.73 -5.90
CA ASN A 24 -16.11 25.50 -5.20
C ASN A 24 -16.74 25.80 -3.84
N VAL A 25 -17.79 25.07 -3.50
CA VAL A 25 -18.42 25.13 -2.18
C VAL A 25 -17.57 24.32 -1.21
N VAL A 26 -17.07 24.97 -0.16
CA VAL A 26 -16.19 24.37 0.84
C VAL A 26 -16.76 24.57 2.23
N THR A 27 -16.59 23.59 3.12
CA THR A 27 -16.96 23.70 4.53
C THR A 27 -15.96 24.59 5.27
N GLN A 28 -16.44 25.50 6.13
CA GLN A 28 -15.54 26.34 6.95
C GLN A 28 -14.91 25.55 8.11
N TYR A 29 -15.49 24.41 8.48
CA TYR A 29 -14.95 23.53 9.51
C TYR A 29 -13.81 22.66 8.99
N THR A 30 -12.89 22.36 9.89
CA THR A 30 -11.79 21.45 9.63
C THR A 30 -12.28 20.00 9.58
N MET A 31 -11.46 19.12 9.01
CA MET A 31 -11.75 17.69 8.90
C MET A 31 -12.18 17.06 10.23
N THR A 32 -11.44 17.33 11.31
CA THR A 32 -11.69 16.73 12.63
C THR A 32 -13.08 17.10 13.15
N THR A 33 -13.48 18.36 13.01
CA THR A 33 -14.79 18.83 13.47
C THR A 33 -15.94 18.22 12.65
N LEU A 34 -15.74 17.99 11.35
CA LEU A 34 -16.75 17.35 10.51
C LEU A 34 -16.98 15.87 10.90
N GLU A 35 -15.90 15.17 11.26
CA GLU A 35 -15.97 13.79 11.76
C GLU A 35 -16.64 13.71 13.14
N GLU A 36 -16.35 14.64 14.05
CA GLU A 36 -16.99 14.73 15.36
C GLU A 36 -18.50 15.00 15.28
N LEU A 37 -18.94 15.75 14.25
CA LEU A 37 -20.36 15.97 13.95
C LEU A 37 -21.06 14.74 13.35
N GLY A 38 -20.32 13.66 13.10
CA GLY A 38 -20.85 12.42 12.53
C GLY A 38 -21.23 12.54 11.04
N LEU A 39 -20.68 13.53 10.33
CA LEU A 39 -20.94 13.70 8.91
C LEU A 39 -20.16 12.68 8.08
N LEU A 40 -20.82 12.14 7.05
CA LEU A 40 -20.18 11.19 6.15
C LEU A 40 -19.17 11.91 5.28
N LYS A 41 -17.91 11.48 5.39
CA LYS A 41 -16.80 12.00 4.62
C LYS A 41 -16.25 10.93 3.69
N MET A 42 -15.99 11.29 2.44
CA MET A 42 -15.37 10.45 1.42
C MET A 42 -14.18 11.16 0.81
N ASP A 43 -13.07 10.45 0.60
CA ASP A 43 -11.92 11.00 -0.11
C ASP A 43 -11.94 10.61 -1.59
N PHE A 44 -11.95 11.61 -2.47
CA PHE A 44 -11.78 11.44 -3.91
C PHE A 44 -10.35 11.81 -4.30
N LEU A 45 -9.49 10.80 -4.31
CA LEU A 45 -8.07 10.97 -4.64
C LEU A 45 -7.87 10.87 -6.16
N GLY A 46 -7.38 11.95 -6.77
CA GLY A 46 -6.91 11.92 -8.16
C GLY A 46 -5.51 11.30 -8.25
N LEU A 47 -5.41 10.04 -8.70
CA LEU A 47 -4.12 9.38 -8.89
C LEU A 47 -3.63 9.58 -10.32
N ARG A 48 -2.56 10.36 -10.49
CA ARG A 48 -1.91 10.58 -11.80
C ARG A 48 -1.53 9.27 -12.49
N THR A 49 -1.14 8.25 -11.72
CA THR A 49 -0.80 6.91 -12.24
C THR A 49 -1.94 6.29 -13.04
N LEU A 50 -3.19 6.45 -12.60
CA LEU A 50 -4.36 5.91 -13.32
C LEU A 50 -4.57 6.62 -14.67
N THR A 51 -4.33 7.94 -14.72
CA THR A 51 -4.38 8.70 -15.97
C THR A 51 -3.30 8.20 -16.95
N VAL A 52 -2.07 8.00 -16.48
CA VAL A 52 -0.97 7.51 -17.32
C VAL A 52 -1.25 6.10 -17.86
N ILE A 53 -1.81 5.20 -17.04
CA ILE A 53 -2.21 3.85 -17.47
C ILE A 53 -3.25 3.94 -18.59
N ARG A 54 -4.31 4.74 -18.41
CA ARG A 54 -5.36 4.91 -19.42
C ARG A 54 -4.81 5.47 -20.73
N GLU A 55 -3.98 6.51 -20.66
CA GLU A 55 -3.36 7.09 -21.86
C GLU A 55 -2.47 6.07 -22.59
N CYS A 56 -1.75 5.22 -21.84
CA CYS A 56 -0.96 4.13 -22.40
C CYS A 56 -1.84 3.11 -23.15
N GLU A 57 -2.96 2.69 -22.55
CA GLU A 57 -3.94 1.79 -23.18
C GLU A 57 -4.47 2.38 -24.49
N ASP A 58 -4.86 3.66 -24.48
CA ASP A 58 -5.37 4.36 -25.67
C ASP A 58 -4.32 4.41 -26.79
N ILE A 59 -3.06 4.68 -26.46
CA ILE A 59 -1.96 4.72 -27.43
C ILE A 59 -1.71 3.33 -28.02
N VAL A 60 -1.67 2.28 -27.18
CA VAL A 60 -1.45 0.90 -27.64
C VAL A 60 -2.59 0.45 -28.54
N LYS A 61 -3.84 0.78 -28.20
CA LYS A 61 -5.01 0.50 -29.04
C LYS A 61 -4.95 1.21 -30.38
N LYS A 62 -4.60 2.51 -30.39
CA LYS A 62 -4.49 3.30 -31.64
C LYS A 62 -3.33 2.88 -32.54
N THR A 63 -2.19 2.54 -31.97
CA THR A 63 -0.96 2.28 -32.74
C THR A 63 -0.78 0.82 -33.12
N ARG A 64 -1.25 -0.12 -32.29
CA ARG A 64 -1.07 -1.56 -32.48
C ARG A 64 -2.38 -2.32 -32.67
N GLY A 65 -3.53 -1.68 -32.47
CA GLY A 65 -4.84 -2.35 -32.55
C GLY A 65 -5.09 -3.35 -31.41
N ILE A 66 -4.27 -3.31 -30.35
CA ILE A 66 -4.35 -4.25 -29.23
C ILE A 66 -5.23 -3.65 -28.14
N ASP A 67 -6.25 -4.39 -27.71
CA ASP A 67 -7.02 -4.09 -26.51
C ASP A 67 -6.35 -4.77 -25.30
N ILE A 68 -5.92 -3.97 -24.32
CA ILE A 68 -5.13 -4.48 -23.19
C ILE A 68 -6.05 -5.19 -22.20
N THR A 69 -5.73 -6.44 -21.87
CA THR A 69 -6.37 -7.19 -20.79
C THR A 69 -5.40 -7.37 -19.64
N TYR A 70 -5.84 -7.00 -18.44
CA TYR A 70 -5.04 -7.20 -17.23
C TYR A 70 -4.91 -8.69 -16.90
N ASP A 71 -3.67 -9.13 -16.67
CA ASP A 71 -3.38 -10.44 -16.12
C ASP A 71 -3.96 -10.51 -14.70
N LYS A 72 -4.76 -11.55 -14.43
CA LYS A 72 -5.37 -11.78 -13.11
C LYS A 72 -4.40 -12.47 -12.16
N ASP A 73 -3.45 -13.22 -12.71
CA ASP A 73 -2.54 -14.05 -11.93
C ASP A 73 -1.24 -13.32 -11.62
N PHE A 74 -0.99 -12.17 -12.27
CA PHE A 74 0.19 -11.32 -12.10
C PHE A 74 1.51 -12.10 -12.21
N ASN A 75 1.60 -13.09 -13.10
CA ASN A 75 2.70 -14.06 -13.11
C ASN A 75 3.68 -13.87 -14.28
N ASP A 76 3.61 -12.74 -14.98
CA ASP A 76 4.54 -12.45 -16.07
C ASP A 76 5.98 -12.21 -15.56
N LYS A 77 6.86 -13.18 -15.81
CA LYS A 77 8.28 -13.11 -15.45
C LYS A 77 9.00 -11.90 -16.04
N LYS A 78 8.63 -11.46 -17.25
CA LYS A 78 9.27 -10.30 -17.90
C LYS A 78 8.97 -9.01 -17.15
N VAL A 79 7.81 -8.94 -16.50
CA VAL A 79 7.43 -7.80 -15.65
C VAL A 79 8.34 -7.78 -14.41
N TYR A 80 8.53 -8.92 -13.75
CA TYR A 80 9.43 -9.04 -12.59
C TYR A 80 10.90 -8.72 -12.91
N GLU A 81 11.38 -9.09 -14.10
CA GLU A 81 12.73 -8.78 -14.58
C GLU A 81 13.03 -7.26 -14.60
N LEU A 82 12.01 -6.40 -14.74
CA LEU A 82 12.18 -4.94 -14.66
C LEU A 82 12.68 -4.51 -13.28
N TRP A 83 12.12 -5.04 -12.18
CA TRP A 83 12.61 -4.76 -10.83
C TRP A 83 13.96 -5.43 -10.56
N GLN A 84 14.16 -6.67 -11.05
CA GLN A 84 15.42 -7.39 -10.85
C GLN A 84 16.61 -6.69 -11.54
N SER A 85 16.39 -6.11 -12.72
CA SER A 85 17.39 -5.33 -13.44
C SER A 85 17.55 -3.90 -12.89
N GLY A 86 16.51 -3.39 -12.22
CA GLY A 86 16.40 -2.02 -11.72
C GLY A 86 15.90 -1.03 -12.77
N ASN A 87 15.31 -1.51 -13.86
CA ASN A 87 14.67 -0.68 -14.87
C ASN A 87 13.24 -0.33 -14.45
N THR A 88 13.11 0.39 -13.33
CA THR A 88 11.82 0.73 -12.71
C THR A 88 11.47 2.22 -12.81
N MET A 89 12.20 2.96 -13.64
CA MET A 89 11.87 4.36 -13.93
C MET A 89 10.49 4.45 -14.58
N GLY A 90 9.60 5.29 -14.05
CA GLY A 90 8.21 5.37 -14.49
C GLY A 90 7.28 4.31 -13.88
N ILE A 91 7.80 3.39 -13.07
CA ILE A 91 6.99 2.45 -12.29
C ILE A 91 6.64 3.11 -10.96
N PHE A 92 5.35 3.38 -10.76
CA PHE A 92 4.82 4.04 -9.56
C PHE A 92 5.33 3.40 -8.26
N GLN A 93 5.78 4.24 -7.31
CA GLN A 93 6.42 3.87 -6.03
C GLN A 93 7.86 3.34 -6.09
N PHE A 94 8.40 2.99 -7.26
CA PHE A 94 9.72 2.33 -7.38
C PHE A 94 10.81 3.18 -8.05
N GLU A 95 10.66 4.49 -8.05
CA GLU A 95 11.53 5.40 -8.81
C GLU A 95 12.74 5.92 -8.03
N SER A 96 12.70 5.86 -6.68
CA SER A 96 13.79 6.39 -5.87
C SER A 96 15.04 5.50 -5.97
N ALA A 97 16.23 6.12 -6.05
CA ALA A 97 17.49 5.39 -6.23
C ALA A 97 17.73 4.29 -5.19
N GLY A 98 17.37 4.54 -3.92
CA GLY A 98 17.50 3.55 -2.86
C GLY A 98 16.49 2.41 -2.99
N MET A 99 15.24 2.70 -3.38
CA MET A 99 14.24 1.67 -3.68
C MET A 99 14.68 0.79 -4.86
N ILE A 100 15.20 1.40 -5.93
CA ILE A 100 15.74 0.67 -7.09
C ILE A 100 16.82 -0.31 -6.63
N LYS A 101 17.81 0.15 -5.86
CA LYS A 101 18.89 -0.70 -5.35
C LYS A 101 18.34 -1.84 -4.49
N PHE A 102 17.41 -1.53 -3.59
CA PHE A 102 16.78 -2.53 -2.73
C PHE A 102 16.02 -3.60 -3.54
N MET A 103 15.21 -3.20 -4.51
CA MET A 103 14.46 -4.16 -5.35
C MET A 103 15.39 -5.06 -6.18
N LYS A 104 16.53 -4.54 -6.64
CA LYS A 104 17.58 -5.36 -7.30
C LYS A 104 18.19 -6.39 -6.36
N GLU A 105 18.39 -6.05 -5.08
CA GLU A 105 18.92 -6.98 -4.09
C GLU A 105 17.89 -8.02 -3.64
N LEU A 106 16.61 -7.59 -3.53
CA LEU A 106 15.45 -8.41 -3.19
C LEU A 106 15.13 -9.44 -4.29
N ARG A 107 15.33 -9.06 -5.56
CA ARG A 107 15.02 -9.85 -6.76
C ARG A 107 13.60 -10.45 -6.71
N PRO A 108 12.54 -9.62 -6.75
CA PRO A 108 11.16 -10.11 -6.66
C PRO A 108 10.86 -11.10 -7.79
N ASP A 109 10.13 -12.17 -7.49
CA ASP A 109 9.69 -13.17 -8.48
C ASP A 109 8.17 -13.44 -8.45
N ASN A 110 7.45 -12.78 -7.54
CA ASN A 110 6.00 -12.84 -7.36
C ASN A 110 5.47 -11.50 -6.82
N LEU A 111 4.15 -11.38 -6.74
CA LEU A 111 3.47 -10.16 -6.31
C LEU A 111 3.70 -9.88 -4.82
N GLU A 112 3.76 -10.92 -4.00
CA GLU A 112 3.99 -10.82 -2.55
C GLU A 112 5.32 -10.14 -2.23
N ASP A 113 6.36 -10.38 -3.02
CA ASP A 113 7.64 -9.69 -2.88
C ASP A 113 7.57 -8.20 -3.22
N ILE A 114 6.74 -7.82 -4.20
CA ILE A 114 6.52 -6.41 -4.54
C ILE A 114 5.80 -5.71 -3.37
N ILE A 115 4.78 -6.37 -2.80
CA ILE A 115 4.05 -5.88 -1.62
C ILE A 115 5.00 -5.76 -0.42
N ALA A 116 5.77 -6.81 -0.12
CA ALA A 116 6.75 -6.80 0.95
C ALA A 116 7.82 -5.72 0.74
N GLY A 117 8.25 -5.50 -0.50
CA GLY A 117 9.20 -4.46 -0.86
C GLY A 117 8.72 -3.05 -0.48
N VAL A 118 7.49 -2.70 -0.85
CA VAL A 118 6.88 -1.40 -0.50
C VAL A 118 6.68 -1.26 1.02
N SER A 119 6.32 -2.34 1.71
CA SER A 119 6.13 -2.32 3.17
C SER A 119 7.44 -2.20 3.94
N LEU A 120 8.49 -2.90 3.51
CA LEU A 120 9.81 -2.88 4.14
C LEU A 120 10.54 -1.55 3.94
N TYR A 121 10.35 -0.89 2.79
CA TYR A 121 11.02 0.36 2.46
C TYR A 121 10.32 1.59 3.09
N ARG A 122 10.05 1.50 4.39
CA ARG A 122 9.46 2.57 5.23
C ARG A 122 10.26 2.73 6.53
N PRO A 123 10.27 3.91 7.15
CA PRO A 123 10.88 4.11 8.46
C PRO A 123 10.35 3.09 9.48
N GLY A 124 11.24 2.38 10.18
CA GLY A 124 10.93 1.28 11.10
C GLY A 124 11.23 -0.10 10.47
N PRO A 125 10.43 -0.60 9.53
CA PRO A 125 10.69 -1.89 8.87
C PRO A 125 11.99 -1.97 8.05
N MET A 126 12.58 -0.83 7.65
CA MET A 126 13.82 -0.79 6.86
C MET A 126 14.98 -1.57 7.48
N ASP A 127 15.09 -1.59 8.82
CA ASP A 127 16.15 -2.33 9.52
C ASP A 127 16.01 -3.87 9.33
N GLN A 128 14.82 -4.34 8.94
CA GLN A 128 14.56 -5.75 8.66
C GLN A 128 14.93 -6.17 7.22
N ILE A 129 15.26 -5.21 6.33
CA ILE A 129 15.60 -5.50 4.93
C ILE A 129 16.73 -6.55 4.80
N PRO A 130 17.88 -6.43 5.51
CA PRO A 130 18.95 -7.42 5.40
C PRO A 130 18.51 -8.82 5.83
N ARG A 131 17.68 -8.90 6.88
CA ARG A 131 17.14 -10.17 7.37
C ARG A 131 16.17 -10.79 6.37
N TYR A 132 15.28 -9.98 5.79
CA TYR A 132 14.31 -10.44 4.80
C TYR A 132 15.02 -11.00 3.57
N ILE A 133 16.01 -10.27 3.02
CA ILE A 133 16.79 -10.71 1.85
C ILE A 133 17.53 -12.01 2.16
N LYS A 134 18.14 -12.13 3.35
CA LYS A 134 18.82 -13.36 3.77
C LYS A 134 17.84 -14.54 3.88
N GLY A 135 16.67 -14.32 4.47
CA GLY A 135 15.64 -15.34 4.63
C GLY A 135 15.04 -15.80 3.31
N LYS A 136 14.83 -14.86 2.37
CA LYS A 136 14.39 -15.18 1.00
C LYS A 136 15.41 -16.02 0.24
N ARG A 137 16.72 -15.72 0.37
CA ARG A 137 17.79 -16.49 -0.31
C ARG A 137 18.03 -17.87 0.31
N ASN A 138 17.71 -18.04 1.60
CA ASN A 138 17.90 -19.28 2.34
C ASN A 138 16.58 -19.71 3.01
N PRO A 139 15.57 -20.12 2.22
CA PRO A 139 14.26 -20.51 2.76
C PRO A 139 14.42 -21.69 3.73
N GLY A 140 13.66 -21.67 4.83
CA GLY A 140 13.66 -22.72 5.86
C GLY A 140 14.73 -22.60 6.96
N HIS A 141 15.69 -21.68 6.83
CA HIS A 141 16.74 -21.44 7.85
C HIS A 141 16.47 -20.19 8.70
N ASN A 142 15.21 -19.75 8.76
CA ASN A 142 14.83 -18.57 9.53
C ASN A 142 14.80 -18.90 11.02
N VAL A 143 15.47 -18.07 11.82
CA VAL A 143 15.47 -18.20 13.28
C VAL A 143 14.30 -17.41 13.85
N TYR A 144 13.49 -18.08 14.67
CA TYR A 144 12.34 -17.49 15.36
C TYR A 144 12.63 -17.43 16.86
N THR A 145 12.25 -16.32 17.49
CA THR A 145 12.43 -16.14 18.95
C THR A 145 11.50 -17.03 19.77
N HIS A 146 10.36 -17.43 19.19
CA HIS A 146 9.36 -18.27 19.85
C HIS A 146 8.57 -19.08 18.81
N GLN A 147 8.20 -20.33 19.12
CA GLN A 147 7.52 -21.25 18.19
C GLN A 147 6.19 -20.70 17.64
N ALA A 148 5.42 -19.99 18.47
CA ALA A 148 4.17 -19.36 18.05
C ALA A 148 4.35 -18.34 16.90
N LEU A 149 5.54 -17.75 16.75
CA LEU A 149 5.85 -16.77 15.71
C LEU A 149 6.05 -17.41 14.34
N GLU A 150 6.48 -18.67 14.28
CA GLU A 150 6.77 -19.37 13.03
C GLU A 150 5.56 -19.38 12.10
N SER A 151 4.39 -19.73 12.64
CA SER A 151 3.13 -19.76 11.88
C SER A 151 2.67 -18.40 11.35
N ILE A 152 3.13 -17.28 11.92
CA ILE A 152 2.71 -15.91 11.53
C ILE A 152 3.75 -15.28 10.60
N LEU A 153 5.04 -15.52 10.87
CA LEU A 153 6.16 -14.85 10.21
C LEU A 153 6.83 -15.71 9.14
N SER A 154 6.43 -16.97 8.95
CA SER A 154 6.97 -17.83 7.88
C SER A 154 6.86 -17.18 6.51
N VAL A 155 5.71 -16.55 6.23
CA VAL A 155 5.42 -15.86 4.96
C VAL A 155 6.30 -14.63 4.70
N THR A 156 6.93 -14.08 5.74
CA THR A 156 7.83 -12.91 5.66
C THR A 156 9.24 -13.25 6.15
N TYR A 157 9.62 -14.53 6.08
CA TYR A 157 10.93 -15.04 6.44
C TYR A 157 11.41 -14.67 7.87
N GLY A 158 10.47 -14.59 8.82
CA GLY A 158 10.76 -14.24 10.21
C GLY A 158 10.81 -12.73 10.49
N CYS A 159 10.52 -11.87 9.50
CA CYS A 159 10.47 -10.42 9.67
C CYS A 159 9.04 -9.95 9.97
N MET A 160 8.87 -9.03 10.90
CA MET A 160 7.58 -8.36 11.13
C MET A 160 7.44 -7.22 10.12
N VAL A 161 6.61 -7.41 9.09
CA VAL A 161 6.46 -6.48 7.97
C VAL A 161 5.09 -5.79 7.98
N TYR A 162 4.03 -6.53 8.38
CA TYR A 162 2.66 -6.05 8.34
C TYR A 162 2.11 -5.79 9.74
N GLN A 163 1.21 -4.80 9.89
CA GLN A 163 0.58 -4.49 11.18
C GLN A 163 -0.29 -5.65 11.67
N GLU A 164 -0.92 -6.35 10.74
CA GLU A 164 -1.73 -7.55 10.97
C GLU A 164 -0.91 -8.64 11.66
N GLN A 165 0.35 -8.84 11.25
CA GLN A 165 1.25 -9.79 11.91
C GLN A 165 1.51 -9.41 13.36
N VAL A 166 1.72 -8.11 13.65
CA VAL A 166 1.90 -7.62 15.03
C VAL A 166 0.65 -7.89 15.86
N MET A 167 -0.55 -7.60 15.32
CA MET A 167 -1.82 -7.88 15.98
C MET A 167 -2.00 -9.38 16.26
N GLU A 168 -1.67 -10.25 15.31
CA GLU A 168 -1.76 -11.70 15.48
C GLU A 168 -0.79 -12.24 16.52
N ILE A 169 0.44 -11.70 16.58
CA ILE A 169 1.45 -12.07 17.58
C ILE A 169 0.96 -11.71 18.97
N VAL A 170 0.48 -10.47 19.17
CA VAL A 170 -0.08 -10.02 20.45
C VAL A 170 -1.27 -10.89 20.84
N ARG A 171 -2.14 -11.24 19.89
CA ARG A 171 -3.27 -12.15 20.09
C ARG A 171 -2.83 -13.53 20.59
N LYS A 172 -1.88 -14.16 19.89
CA LYS A 172 -1.40 -15.53 20.22
C LYS A 172 -0.56 -15.59 21.49
N LEU A 173 0.30 -14.60 21.74
CA LEU A 173 1.23 -14.61 22.87
C LEU A 173 0.62 -14.03 24.15
N ALA A 174 -0.26 -13.03 24.05
CA ALA A 174 -0.84 -12.36 25.21
C ALA A 174 -2.30 -12.78 25.49
N GLY A 175 -2.85 -13.75 24.75
CA GLY A 175 -4.17 -14.34 25.02
C GLY A 175 -5.36 -13.40 24.78
N TYR A 176 -5.17 -12.28 24.07
CA TYR A 176 -6.23 -11.32 23.78
C TYR A 176 -7.15 -11.85 22.66
N SER A 177 -8.47 -11.65 22.77
CA SER A 177 -9.40 -11.90 21.65
C SER A 177 -9.43 -10.69 20.70
N LEU A 178 -9.76 -10.93 19.42
CA LEU A 178 -9.78 -9.95 18.30
C LEU A 178 -10.52 -8.62 18.59
N ARG A 179 -11.37 -8.59 19.61
CA ARG A 179 -12.17 -7.41 19.97
C ARG A 179 -11.40 -6.33 20.76
N LYS A 180 -10.22 -6.64 21.30
CA LYS A 180 -9.42 -5.71 22.12
C LYS A 180 -8.14 -5.18 21.46
N SER A 181 -7.69 -5.74 20.33
CA SER A 181 -6.40 -5.38 19.73
C SER A 181 -6.44 -4.15 18.80
N ARG A 182 -7.59 -3.46 18.70
CA ARG A 182 -7.75 -2.24 17.91
C ARG A 182 -8.05 -1.07 18.84
N LEU A 183 -7.12 -0.76 19.75
CA LEU A 183 -7.21 0.35 20.69
C LEU A 183 -5.80 0.89 20.98
N SER A 184 -5.35 1.78 20.11
CA SER A 184 -4.58 2.99 20.39
C SER A 184 -4.36 3.73 19.08
#